data_AF-A0A480AN99-F1
#
_entry.id   AF-A0A480AN99-F1
#
_cell.length_a   1.000
_cell.length_b   1.000
_cell.length_c   1.000
_cell.angle_alpha   90.00
_cell.angle_beta   90.00
_cell.angle_gamma   90.00
#
_symmetry.space_group_name_H-M   'P 1'
#
loop_
_entity.id
_entity.type
_entity.pdbx_description
1 polymer ?
#
loop_
_entity_poly.entity_id
_entity_poly.type
_entity_poly.pdbx_seq_one_letter_code
_entity_poly.pdbx_strand_id
1 'polypeptide(L)'
;MSNNSFLRQTATTIVFIDASLSDYQTLQAGIIEGVKTVIISPDQDGIEQISQILQQHPHITTIHILSHGAPGCLYLGNSQLNLTNIHNYTQQLQQWQGQNILLYGCNVAAGDAGAEFIHKLHQITNATISASTTKTGNAALGGNWQLEVSFPVTETFHGTSLHLSDIVADTLHTYQGVFAPTLVGNYNTSGYAWGVQVVGNYAYVADYYSGLQIIDISNPTTPTLKGNYDTSGRALGVQVVGNYAYVADYYSGLQIIDISNPTTPTLKGNYDTSGYAYGVQVVGNYAYVADSYSGLQIIDISNPTTPPSRAIIIHLTKL
;
A
#
# COMPACT_ATOMS: atom_id res chain seq x y z
N MET A 1 -13.55 38.38 -20.66
CA MET A 1 -14.27 37.56 -19.64
C MET A 1 -13.65 36.16 -19.49
N SER A 2 -13.14 35.53 -20.55
CA SER A 2 -12.49 34.20 -20.52
C SER A 2 -11.17 34.11 -19.71
N ASN A 3 -10.29 35.12 -19.73
CA ASN A 3 -9.04 35.07 -18.95
C ASN A 3 -9.26 35.09 -17.43
N ASN A 4 -10.27 35.80 -16.93
CA ASN A 4 -10.53 35.89 -15.49
C ASN A 4 -11.17 34.63 -14.92
N SER A 5 -11.96 33.89 -15.70
CA SER A 5 -12.49 32.58 -15.27
C SER A 5 -11.40 31.51 -15.26
N PHE A 6 -10.52 31.51 -16.26
CA PHE A 6 -9.38 30.58 -16.34
C PHE A 6 -8.38 30.80 -15.20
N LEU A 7 -8.00 32.06 -14.92
CA LEU A 7 -7.11 32.40 -13.80
C LEU A 7 -7.73 32.09 -12.43
N ARG A 8 -9.06 32.18 -12.28
CA ARG A 8 -9.74 31.77 -11.05
C ARG A 8 -9.77 30.27 -10.88
N GLN A 9 -10.01 29.52 -11.96
CA GLN A 9 -10.06 28.06 -11.93
C GLN A 9 -8.70 27.47 -11.53
N THR A 10 -7.63 27.89 -12.20
CA THR A 10 -6.26 27.45 -11.92
C THR A 10 -5.83 27.74 -10.47
N ALA A 11 -6.20 28.90 -9.93
CA ALA A 11 -5.93 29.28 -8.54
C ALA A 11 -6.69 28.45 -7.48
N THR A 12 -7.73 27.71 -7.88
CA THR A 12 -8.55 26.86 -6.98
C THR A 12 -8.35 25.36 -7.21
N THR A 13 -7.41 24.99 -8.09
CA THR A 13 -7.09 23.61 -8.45
C THR A 13 -5.74 23.20 -7.89
N ILE A 14 -5.68 22.00 -7.33
CA ILE A 14 -4.44 21.34 -6.94
C ILE A 14 -4.34 19.96 -7.58
N VAL A 15 -3.12 19.60 -8.00
CA VAL A 15 -2.79 18.29 -8.55
C VAL A 15 -1.76 17.63 -7.65
N PHE A 16 -2.15 16.52 -7.02
CA PHE A 16 -1.24 15.62 -6.33
C PHE A 16 -0.80 14.52 -7.29
N ILE A 17 0.50 14.29 -7.38
CA ILE A 17 1.10 13.25 -8.22
C ILE A 17 1.92 12.33 -7.32
N ASP A 18 1.56 11.05 -7.28
CA ASP A 18 2.31 10.05 -6.56
C ASP A 18 3.64 9.73 -7.26
N ALA A 19 4.75 9.81 -6.52
CA ALA A 19 6.08 9.57 -7.07
C ALA A 19 6.32 8.10 -7.47
N SER A 20 5.46 7.16 -7.07
CA SER A 20 5.52 5.76 -7.53
C SER A 20 5.06 5.58 -8.97
N LEU A 21 4.36 6.55 -9.55
CA LEU A 21 4.00 6.52 -10.97
C LEU A 21 5.27 6.57 -11.84
N SER A 22 5.33 5.67 -12.82
CA SER A 22 6.36 5.65 -13.85
C SER A 22 6.47 7.00 -14.57
N ASP A 23 7.64 7.63 -14.61
CA ASP A 23 7.82 8.92 -15.32
C ASP A 23 6.82 10.01 -14.88
N TYR A 24 6.56 10.10 -13.56
CA TYR A 24 5.70 11.15 -13.01
C TYR A 24 6.18 12.57 -13.34
N GLN A 25 7.48 12.75 -13.65
CA GLN A 25 8.07 14.03 -14.02
C GLN A 25 7.47 14.57 -15.31
N THR A 26 7.17 13.70 -16.30
CA THR A 26 6.44 14.10 -17.50
C THR A 26 5.05 14.64 -17.16
N LEU A 27 4.33 13.98 -16.25
CA LEU A 27 3.02 14.45 -15.77
C LEU A 27 3.12 15.80 -15.05
N GLN A 28 4.14 15.95 -14.19
CA GLN A 28 4.41 17.20 -13.47
C GLN A 28 4.74 18.35 -14.43
N ALA A 29 5.60 18.12 -15.42
CA ALA A 29 5.99 19.13 -16.40
C ALA A 29 4.81 19.56 -17.31
N GLY A 30 3.83 18.67 -17.47
CA GLY A 30 2.62 18.95 -18.23
C GLY A 30 1.55 19.74 -17.50
N ILE A 31 1.67 19.96 -16.18
CA ILE A 31 0.69 20.76 -15.43
C ILE A 31 0.75 22.22 -15.91
N ILE A 32 -0.41 22.80 -16.20
CA ILE A 32 -0.52 24.16 -16.70
C ILE A 32 -0.13 25.17 -15.61
N GLU A 33 0.54 26.26 -16.04
CA GLU A 33 0.99 27.32 -15.14
C GLU A 33 -0.17 27.90 -14.33
N GLY A 34 0.05 28.10 -13.02
CA GLY A 34 -0.93 28.61 -12.08
C GLY A 34 -1.74 27.54 -11.35
N VAL A 35 -1.73 26.29 -11.82
CA VAL A 35 -2.25 25.15 -11.05
C VAL A 35 -1.20 24.73 -10.03
N LYS A 36 -1.61 24.52 -8.79
CA LYS A 36 -0.68 24.05 -7.76
C LYS A 36 -0.38 22.56 -7.95
N THR A 37 0.89 22.19 -8.04
CA THR A 37 1.32 20.79 -8.12
C THR A 37 2.07 20.37 -6.87
N VAL A 38 1.77 19.17 -6.37
CA VAL A 38 2.44 18.57 -5.21
C VAL A 38 2.81 17.13 -5.52
N ILE A 39 4.06 16.76 -5.25
CA ILE A 39 4.53 15.38 -5.37
C ILE A 39 4.37 14.69 -4.03
N ILE A 40 3.69 13.54 -4.01
CA ILE A 40 3.56 12.71 -2.82
C ILE A 40 4.83 11.88 -2.68
N SER A 41 5.50 12.00 -1.54
CA SER A 41 6.71 11.25 -1.22
C SER A 41 6.35 9.76 -0.99
N PRO A 42 7.15 8.82 -1.55
CA PRO A 42 6.92 7.39 -1.37
C PRO A 42 7.26 6.90 0.05
N ASP A 43 7.97 7.70 0.85
CA ASP A 43 8.47 7.30 2.17
C ASP A 43 7.55 7.72 3.33
N GLN A 44 6.44 8.40 3.02
CA GLN A 44 5.49 8.95 3.99
C GLN A 44 4.06 8.54 3.66
N ASP A 45 3.17 8.61 4.65
CA ASP A 45 1.74 8.36 4.43
C ASP A 45 1.18 9.43 3.49
N GLY A 46 0.69 9.02 2.32
CA GLY A 46 0.22 9.94 1.30
C GLY A 46 -1.09 10.63 1.67
N ILE A 47 -1.94 9.99 2.47
CA ILE A 47 -3.21 10.58 2.93
C ILE A 47 -2.92 11.70 3.94
N GLU A 48 -1.95 11.51 4.83
CA GLU A 48 -1.47 12.57 5.73
C GLU A 48 -0.85 13.74 4.97
N GLN A 49 0.02 13.47 4.00
CA GLN A 49 0.64 14.51 3.15
C GLN A 49 -0.40 15.37 2.45
N ILE A 50 -1.38 14.75 1.77
CA ILE A 50 -2.47 15.47 1.09
C ILE A 50 -3.25 16.33 2.08
N SER A 51 -3.62 15.75 3.23
CA SER A 51 -4.43 16.44 4.24
C SER A 51 -3.74 17.68 4.81
N GLN A 52 -2.46 17.57 5.16
CA GLN A 52 -1.65 18.70 5.65
C GLN A 52 -1.54 19.82 4.62
N ILE A 53 -1.36 19.48 3.35
CA ILE A 53 -1.33 20.48 2.27
C ILE A 53 -2.69 21.16 2.12
N LEU A 54 -3.79 20.41 2.09
CA LEU A 54 -5.12 20.99 1.93
C LEU A 54 -5.51 21.90 3.10
N GLN A 55 -5.08 21.58 4.33
CA GLN A 55 -5.27 22.44 5.50
C GLN A 55 -4.66 23.83 5.32
N GLN A 56 -3.54 23.93 4.60
CA GLN A 56 -2.87 25.20 4.29
C GLN A 56 -3.48 25.92 3.09
N HIS A 57 -4.41 25.28 2.35
CA HIS A 57 -4.98 25.79 1.10
C HIS A 57 -6.53 25.72 1.11
N PRO A 58 -7.20 26.46 2.02
CA PRO A 58 -8.66 26.39 2.21
C PRO A 58 -9.48 26.94 1.03
N HIS A 59 -8.83 27.53 0.03
CA HIS A 59 -9.46 28.07 -1.18
C HIS A 59 -9.55 27.04 -2.31
N ILE A 60 -8.95 25.86 -2.16
CA ILE A 60 -9.01 24.80 -3.16
C ILE A 60 -10.42 24.23 -3.21
N THR A 61 -10.95 24.11 -4.43
CA THR A 61 -12.27 23.51 -4.71
C THR A 61 -12.16 22.29 -5.61
N THR A 62 -11.00 22.02 -6.19
CA THR A 62 -10.78 20.89 -7.10
C THR A 62 -9.43 20.22 -6.83
N ILE A 63 -9.48 18.93 -6.54
CA ILE A 63 -8.33 18.09 -6.24
C ILE A 63 -8.22 17.04 -7.35
N HIS A 64 -7.07 16.99 -8.00
CA HIS A 64 -6.69 15.85 -8.84
C HIS A 64 -5.67 15.01 -8.07
N ILE A 65 -5.88 13.69 -8.04
CA ILE A 65 -4.94 12.74 -7.45
C ILE A 65 -4.55 11.75 -8.53
N LEU A 66 -3.28 11.80 -8.94
CA LEU A 66 -2.67 10.87 -9.91
C LEU A 66 -1.86 9.86 -9.11
N SER A 67 -2.28 8.60 -9.13
CA SER A 67 -1.68 7.55 -8.33
C SER A 67 -1.94 6.17 -8.90
N HIS A 68 -1.26 5.14 -8.40
CA HIS A 68 -1.68 3.78 -8.72
C HIS A 68 -3.07 3.47 -8.13
N GLY A 69 -3.80 2.56 -8.77
CA GLY A 69 -5.14 2.17 -8.33
C GLY A 69 -5.47 0.69 -8.55
N ALA A 70 -6.47 0.22 -7.81
CA ALA A 70 -7.15 -1.06 -7.98
C ALA A 70 -8.63 -0.92 -7.56
N PRO A 71 -9.53 -1.86 -7.88
CA PRO A 71 -10.92 -1.81 -7.44
C PRO A 71 -11.07 -1.51 -5.93
N GLY A 72 -11.62 -0.34 -5.61
CA GLY A 72 -11.82 0.13 -4.23
C GLY A 72 -10.56 0.51 -3.45
N CYS A 73 -9.45 0.82 -4.13
CA CYS A 73 -8.16 1.13 -3.52
C CYS A 73 -7.34 2.18 -4.30
N LEU A 74 -6.76 3.13 -3.58
CA LEU A 74 -5.71 4.05 -4.05
C LEU A 74 -4.40 3.78 -3.32
N TYR A 75 -3.28 3.91 -4.02
CA TYR A 75 -1.93 3.79 -3.44
C TYR A 75 -1.32 5.19 -3.34
N LEU A 76 -1.04 5.66 -2.12
CA LEU A 76 -0.62 7.03 -1.85
C LEU A 76 0.59 7.05 -0.91
N GLY A 77 1.75 7.42 -1.42
CA GLY A 77 3.02 7.34 -0.72
C GLY A 77 3.34 5.90 -0.30
N ASN A 78 3.61 5.67 0.98
CA ASN A 78 3.74 4.32 1.55
C ASN A 78 2.42 3.73 2.08
N SER A 79 1.29 4.39 1.84
CA SER A 79 -0.03 4.02 2.37
C SER A 79 -0.99 3.56 1.26
N GLN A 80 -2.08 2.93 1.66
CA GLN A 80 -3.22 2.65 0.79
C GLN A 80 -4.46 3.28 1.40
N LEU A 81 -5.35 3.84 0.57
CA LEU A 81 -6.69 4.20 0.99
C LEU A 81 -7.68 3.21 0.36
N ASN A 82 -8.34 2.40 1.18
CA ASN A 82 -9.24 1.34 0.70
C ASN A 82 -10.39 1.06 1.68
N LEU A 83 -11.31 0.17 1.30
CA LEU A 83 -12.50 -0.17 2.10
C LEU A 83 -12.22 -0.66 3.52
N THR A 84 -11.04 -1.24 3.78
CA THR A 84 -10.70 -1.80 5.10
C THR A 84 -10.21 -0.74 6.08
N ASN A 85 -9.63 0.35 5.59
CA ASN A 85 -8.99 1.37 6.43
C ASN A 85 -9.55 2.79 6.24
N ILE A 86 -10.48 3.02 5.32
CA ILE A 86 -11.03 4.35 5.02
C ILE A 86 -11.56 5.07 6.27
N HIS A 87 -12.16 4.34 7.21
CA HIS A 87 -12.67 4.92 8.46
C HIS A 87 -11.57 5.32 9.44
N ASN A 88 -10.40 4.69 9.37
CA ASN A 88 -9.24 5.07 10.18
C ASN A 88 -8.70 6.45 9.78
N TYR A 89 -8.94 6.88 8.53
CA TYR A 89 -8.55 8.18 7.99
C TYR A 89 -9.67 9.23 8.04
N THR A 90 -10.77 9.00 8.78
CA THR A 90 -11.92 9.91 8.79
C THR A 90 -11.54 11.36 9.09
N GLN A 91 -10.67 11.58 10.09
CA GLN A 91 -10.25 12.94 10.49
C GLN A 91 -9.46 13.65 9.39
N GLN A 92 -8.62 12.91 8.67
CA GLN A 92 -7.84 13.39 7.53
C GLN A 92 -8.76 13.71 6.35
N LEU A 93 -9.62 12.76 5.97
CA LEU A 93 -10.53 12.88 4.82
C LEU A 93 -11.58 13.98 5.01
N GLN A 94 -12.03 14.26 6.23
CA GLN A 94 -12.92 15.40 6.50
C GLN A 94 -12.27 16.75 6.15
N GLN A 95 -10.94 16.84 6.06
CA GLN A 95 -10.24 18.05 5.61
C GLN A 95 -10.34 18.23 4.08
N TRP A 96 -10.73 17.19 3.35
CA TRP A 96 -10.87 17.21 1.89
C TRP A 96 -12.28 17.65 1.47
N GLN A 97 -13.07 18.17 2.42
CA GLN A 97 -14.49 18.44 2.22
C GLN A 97 -14.80 19.59 1.27
N GLY A 98 -15.99 19.53 0.67
CA GLY A 98 -16.56 20.60 -0.17
C GLY A 98 -15.90 20.76 -1.54
N GLN A 99 -15.11 19.77 -1.96
CA GLN A 99 -14.28 19.80 -3.16
C GLN A 99 -14.83 18.85 -4.24
N ASN A 100 -14.36 19.01 -5.47
CA ASN A 100 -14.41 17.97 -6.49
C ASN A 100 -13.12 17.18 -6.42
N ILE A 101 -13.19 15.87 -6.16
CA ILE A 101 -12.03 15.00 -6.04
C ILE A 101 -12.01 14.06 -7.24
N LEU A 102 -10.98 14.20 -8.07
CA LEU A 102 -10.79 13.44 -9.29
C LEU A 102 -9.64 12.45 -9.08
N LEU A 103 -9.98 11.17 -9.06
CA LEU A 103 -9.10 10.05 -8.74
C LEU A 103 -8.64 9.37 -10.02
N TYR A 104 -7.43 9.71 -10.46
CA TYR A 104 -6.75 9.07 -11.57
C TYR A 104 -5.89 7.94 -11.02
N GLY A 105 -6.53 6.79 -10.81
CA GLY A 105 -5.87 5.51 -10.56
C GLY A 105 -6.61 4.42 -11.31
N CYS A 106 -5.88 3.42 -11.81
CA CYS A 106 -6.47 2.35 -12.61
C CYS A 106 -7.60 1.62 -11.87
N ASN A 107 -8.79 1.56 -12.47
CA ASN A 107 -9.92 0.76 -12.02
C ASN A 107 -10.43 1.05 -10.59
N VAL A 108 -10.13 2.22 -10.02
CA VAL A 108 -10.49 2.57 -8.62
C VAL A 108 -11.99 2.39 -8.34
N ALA A 109 -12.84 2.78 -9.29
CA ALA A 109 -14.30 2.66 -9.21
C ALA A 109 -14.86 1.39 -9.86
N ALA A 110 -14.03 0.43 -10.27
CA ALA A 110 -14.49 -0.77 -10.94
C ALA A 110 -15.18 -1.76 -9.98
N GLY A 111 -16.31 -2.32 -10.42
CA GLY A 111 -17.06 -3.35 -9.69
C GLY A 111 -17.66 -2.87 -8.37
N ASP A 112 -18.21 -3.82 -7.61
CA ASP A 112 -18.92 -3.53 -6.35
C ASP A 112 -18.01 -2.86 -5.32
N ALA A 113 -16.77 -3.33 -5.19
CA ALA A 113 -15.77 -2.76 -4.29
C ALA A 113 -15.44 -1.31 -4.66
N GLY A 114 -15.29 -1.01 -5.95
CA GLY A 114 -15.06 0.35 -6.42
C GLY A 114 -16.24 1.26 -6.15
N ALA A 115 -17.47 0.83 -6.48
CA ALA A 115 -18.67 1.59 -6.19
C ALA A 115 -18.82 1.91 -4.69
N GLU A 116 -18.66 0.91 -3.82
CA GLU A 116 -18.73 1.09 -2.37
C GLU A 116 -17.65 2.07 -1.86
N PHE A 117 -16.43 1.98 -2.40
CA PHE A 117 -15.33 2.87 -2.02
C PHE A 117 -15.65 4.33 -2.34
N ILE A 118 -16.14 4.61 -3.56
CA ILE A 118 -16.55 5.95 -3.99
C ILE A 118 -17.68 6.49 -3.11
N HIS A 119 -18.68 5.67 -2.79
CA HIS A 119 -19.77 6.06 -1.88
C HIS A 119 -19.28 6.40 -0.47
N LYS A 120 -18.41 5.57 0.12
CA LYS A 120 -17.87 5.83 1.47
C LYS A 120 -16.98 7.06 1.50
N LEU A 121 -16.15 7.24 0.48
CA LEU A 121 -15.30 8.42 0.38
C LEU A 121 -16.15 9.69 0.27
N HIS A 122 -17.21 9.67 -0.56
CA HIS A 122 -18.19 10.75 -0.61
C HIS A 122 -18.85 11.00 0.76
N GLN A 123 -19.28 9.97 1.48
CA GLN A 123 -19.94 10.13 2.79
C GLN A 123 -19.04 10.82 3.82
N ILE A 124 -17.74 10.55 3.80
CA ILE A 124 -16.79 11.13 4.75
C ILE A 124 -16.40 12.55 4.36
N THR A 125 -16.16 12.78 3.07
CA THR A 125 -15.67 14.06 2.55
C THR A 125 -16.78 15.04 2.22
N ASN A 126 -18.00 14.56 1.95
CA ASN A 126 -19.08 15.31 1.31
C ASN A 126 -18.65 15.95 -0.04
N ALA A 127 -17.62 15.40 -0.69
CA ALA A 127 -17.09 15.86 -1.98
C ALA A 127 -17.75 15.10 -3.14
N THR A 128 -17.79 15.70 -4.32
CA THR A 128 -18.07 14.94 -5.54
C THR A 128 -16.83 14.14 -5.90
N ILE A 129 -16.96 12.82 -5.98
CA ILE A 129 -15.84 11.91 -6.27
C ILE A 129 -15.99 11.41 -7.70
N SER A 130 -15.00 11.69 -8.55
CA SER A 130 -14.88 11.10 -9.88
C SER A 130 -13.70 10.13 -9.92
N ALA A 131 -13.85 8.98 -10.58
CA ALA A 131 -12.83 7.94 -10.60
C ALA A 131 -12.95 7.03 -11.84
N SER A 132 -11.85 6.36 -12.19
CA SER A 132 -11.82 5.46 -13.34
C SER A 132 -12.33 4.05 -12.97
N THR A 133 -13.01 3.41 -13.92
CA THR A 133 -13.42 1.99 -13.91
C THR A 133 -12.55 1.15 -14.84
N THR A 134 -11.69 1.80 -15.63
CA THR A 134 -10.78 1.16 -16.59
C THR A 134 -9.32 1.51 -16.27
N LYS A 135 -8.36 1.05 -17.09
CA LYS A 135 -6.96 1.45 -16.93
C LYS A 135 -6.81 2.94 -17.25
N THR A 136 -6.18 3.70 -16.35
CA THR A 136 -5.81 5.09 -16.60
C THR A 136 -4.42 5.19 -17.21
N GLY A 137 -4.24 5.98 -18.28
CA GLY A 137 -2.95 6.26 -18.90
C GLY A 137 -2.88 5.96 -20.40
N ASN A 138 -1.73 5.48 -20.87
CA ASN A 138 -1.41 5.31 -22.28
C ASN A 138 -2.39 4.39 -23.05
N ALA A 139 -2.94 4.89 -24.15
CA ALA A 139 -3.89 4.17 -24.99
C ALA A 139 -3.33 2.91 -25.67
N ALA A 140 -2.05 2.90 -26.05
CA ALA A 140 -1.39 1.72 -26.61
C ALA A 140 -1.26 0.57 -25.59
N LEU A 141 -1.32 0.88 -24.29
CA LEU A 141 -1.35 -0.10 -23.20
C LEU A 141 -2.77 -0.45 -22.74
N GLY A 142 -3.79 0.00 -23.49
CA GLY A 142 -5.21 -0.18 -23.20
C GLY A 142 -5.76 0.76 -22.12
N GLY A 143 -5.06 1.84 -21.82
CA GLY A 143 -5.51 2.88 -20.90
C GLY A 143 -6.27 4.02 -21.59
N ASN A 144 -6.87 4.90 -20.80
CA ASN A 144 -7.38 6.20 -21.24
C ASN A 144 -7.32 7.20 -20.07
N TRP A 145 -7.78 8.44 -20.27
CA TRP A 145 -7.75 9.48 -19.22
C TRP A 145 -9.14 9.85 -18.70
N GLN A 146 -10.14 9.00 -18.95
CA GLN A 146 -11.54 9.21 -18.60
C GLN A 146 -11.84 8.70 -17.18
N LEU A 147 -12.64 9.46 -16.45
CA LEU A 147 -13.28 9.03 -15.22
C LEU A 147 -14.73 8.69 -15.54
N GLU A 148 -15.04 7.40 -15.60
CA GLU A 148 -16.37 6.92 -16.00
C GLU A 148 -17.40 7.01 -14.88
N VAL A 149 -16.95 7.10 -13.62
CA VAL A 149 -17.82 7.24 -12.45
C VAL A 149 -17.67 8.65 -11.87
N SER A 150 -18.81 9.24 -11.51
CA SER A 150 -18.88 10.40 -10.62
C SER A 150 -20.06 10.28 -9.66
N PHE A 151 -19.82 10.56 -8.39
CA PHE A 151 -20.81 10.46 -7.34
C PHE A 151 -20.74 11.67 -6.39
N PRO A 152 -21.89 12.32 -6.07
CA PRO A 152 -23.22 12.05 -6.60
C PRO A 152 -23.31 12.41 -8.10
N VAL A 153 -24.15 11.69 -8.85
CA VAL A 153 -24.37 11.98 -10.27
C VAL A 153 -25.11 13.31 -10.38
N THR A 154 -24.51 14.31 -11.02
CA THR A 154 -25.21 15.53 -11.45
C THR A 154 -25.71 15.33 -12.90
N GLU A 155 -26.87 15.89 -13.25
CA GLU A 155 -27.59 15.62 -14.52
C GLU A 155 -26.81 15.93 -15.82
N THR A 156 -25.59 16.49 -15.75
CA THR A 156 -24.71 16.81 -16.88
C THR A 156 -23.41 16.00 -16.94
N PHE A 157 -23.27 14.90 -16.20
CA PHE A 157 -22.00 14.13 -16.19
C PHE A 157 -21.83 13.24 -17.43
N HIS A 158 -21.16 13.77 -18.45
CA HIS A 158 -20.55 12.98 -19.52
C HIS A 158 -19.08 12.76 -19.16
N GLY A 159 -18.78 11.74 -18.33
CA GLY A 159 -17.43 11.28 -17.97
C GLY A 159 -16.33 12.34 -17.99
N THR A 160 -15.95 12.90 -16.84
CA THR A 160 -14.85 13.84 -16.80
C THR A 160 -13.56 13.14 -17.25
N SER A 161 -13.12 13.43 -18.48
CA SER A 161 -11.71 13.31 -18.79
C SER A 161 -10.95 14.16 -17.79
N LEU A 162 -9.70 13.80 -17.46
CA LEU A 162 -8.75 14.79 -16.95
C LEU A 162 -8.95 16.07 -17.75
N HIS A 163 -9.43 17.11 -17.08
CA HIS A 163 -9.81 18.34 -17.75
C HIS A 163 -8.51 18.81 -18.39
N LEU A 164 -8.43 18.69 -19.72
CA LEU A 164 -7.25 19.02 -20.53
C LEU A 164 -6.84 20.50 -20.37
N SER A 165 -7.62 21.28 -19.62
CA SER A 165 -7.30 22.63 -19.16
C SER A 165 -6.33 22.70 -18.00
N ASP A 166 -6.06 21.60 -17.28
CA ASP A 166 -5.13 21.56 -16.13
C ASP A 166 -3.82 20.81 -16.46
N ILE A 167 -3.84 19.91 -17.46
CA ILE A 167 -2.64 19.28 -18.04
C ILE A 167 -2.62 19.53 -19.55
N VAL A 168 -1.47 19.93 -20.10
CA VAL A 168 -1.27 20.10 -21.55
C VAL A 168 -1.56 18.77 -22.28
N ALA A 169 -2.48 18.80 -23.24
CA ALA A 169 -2.95 17.61 -23.99
C ALA A 169 -1.80 16.75 -24.56
N ASP A 170 -0.71 17.38 -25.00
CA ASP A 170 0.47 16.69 -25.52
C ASP A 170 1.13 15.78 -24.47
N THR A 171 1.08 16.17 -23.19
CA THR A 171 1.61 15.35 -22.08
C THR A 171 0.85 14.04 -21.94
N LEU A 172 -0.47 14.10 -22.01
CA LEU A 172 -1.31 12.90 -21.89
C LEU A 172 -1.14 11.95 -23.09
N HIS A 173 -0.81 12.50 -24.26
CA HIS A 173 -0.51 11.72 -25.45
C HIS A 173 0.89 11.10 -25.40
N THR A 174 1.86 11.78 -24.79
CA THR A 174 3.27 11.36 -24.75
C THR A 174 3.62 10.50 -23.53
N TYR A 175 2.82 10.52 -22.47
CA TYR A 175 3.02 9.66 -21.30
C TYR A 175 2.97 8.17 -21.68
N GLN A 176 4.03 7.43 -21.37
CA GLN A 176 4.21 6.03 -21.81
C GLN A 176 3.65 4.99 -20.83
N GLY A 177 3.29 5.40 -19.61
CA GLY A 177 2.83 4.50 -18.55
C GLY A 177 1.32 4.30 -18.48
N VAL A 178 0.91 3.40 -17.59
CA VAL A 178 -0.45 3.31 -17.06
C VAL A 178 -0.39 3.36 -15.55
N PHE A 179 -1.46 3.77 -14.90
CA PHE A 179 -1.53 3.90 -13.44
C PHE A 179 -1.85 2.57 -12.75
N ALA A 180 -1.54 1.44 -13.38
CA ALA A 180 -1.66 0.13 -12.76
C ALA A 180 -0.29 -0.26 -12.19
N PRO A 181 -0.22 -0.96 -11.04
CA PRO A 181 1.05 -1.48 -10.55
C PRO A 181 1.74 -2.33 -11.62
N THR A 182 3.03 -2.07 -11.83
CA THR A 182 3.86 -2.81 -12.79
C THR A 182 4.85 -3.70 -12.07
N LEU A 183 5.15 -4.87 -12.64
CA LEU A 183 6.23 -5.72 -12.15
C LEU A 183 7.58 -5.02 -12.37
N VAL A 184 8.25 -4.62 -11.28
CA VAL A 184 9.57 -3.97 -11.33
C VAL A 184 10.72 -5.00 -11.41
N GLY A 185 10.58 -6.12 -10.70
CA GLY A 185 11.53 -7.21 -10.68
C GLY A 185 10.96 -8.43 -9.97
N ASN A 186 11.65 -9.55 -10.08
CA ASN A 186 11.27 -10.80 -9.42
C ASN A 186 12.52 -11.57 -9.00
N TYR A 187 12.36 -12.42 -7.99
CA TYR A 187 13.36 -13.40 -7.59
C TYR A 187 12.64 -14.72 -7.33
N ASN A 188 13.11 -15.78 -7.98
CA ASN A 188 12.55 -17.12 -7.79
C ASN A 188 13.28 -17.80 -6.62
N THR A 189 12.62 -17.90 -5.47
CA THR A 189 13.13 -18.67 -4.32
C THR A 189 13.10 -20.18 -4.63
N SER A 190 13.75 -20.99 -3.79
CA SER A 190 13.85 -22.44 -4.02
C SER A 190 12.58 -23.20 -3.62
N GLY A 191 11.76 -22.63 -2.74
CA GLY A 191 10.53 -23.22 -2.22
C GLY A 191 9.25 -22.53 -2.70
N TYR A 192 8.23 -22.59 -1.84
CA TYR A 192 6.98 -21.88 -2.05
C TYR A 192 6.96 -20.67 -1.10
N ALA A 193 7.00 -19.45 -1.64
CA ALA A 193 6.94 -18.24 -0.84
C ALA A 193 5.54 -18.03 -0.24
N TRP A 194 5.41 -18.14 1.08
CA TRP A 194 4.13 -17.99 1.81
C TRP A 194 4.01 -16.66 2.57
N GLY A 195 5.10 -16.19 3.16
CA GLY A 195 5.12 -14.97 3.95
C GLY A 195 6.32 -14.12 3.58
N VAL A 196 6.17 -12.79 3.64
CA VAL A 196 7.27 -11.86 3.41
C VAL A 196 7.19 -10.70 4.39
N GLN A 197 8.34 -10.24 4.89
CA GLN A 197 8.49 -8.93 5.49
C GLN A 197 9.70 -8.21 4.89
N VAL A 198 9.54 -6.93 4.58
CA VAL A 198 10.63 -6.04 4.17
C VAL A 198 11.16 -5.29 5.39
N VAL A 199 12.48 -5.31 5.60
CA VAL A 199 13.18 -4.48 6.59
C VAL A 199 14.46 -3.93 5.96
N GLY A 200 14.51 -2.60 5.78
CA GLY A 200 15.59 -1.94 5.07
C GLY A 200 15.70 -2.47 3.64
N ASN A 201 16.91 -2.85 3.22
CA ASN A 201 17.19 -3.37 1.88
C ASN A 201 16.96 -4.89 1.75
N TYR A 202 16.28 -5.53 2.71
CA TYR A 202 16.09 -6.98 2.68
C TYR A 202 14.61 -7.36 2.73
N ALA A 203 14.24 -8.33 1.89
CA ALA A 203 13.00 -9.08 2.00
C ALA A 203 13.29 -10.42 2.66
N TYR A 204 12.64 -10.67 3.79
CA TYR A 204 12.69 -11.93 4.54
C TYR A 204 11.48 -12.74 4.13
N VAL A 205 11.70 -13.91 3.52
CA VAL A 205 10.64 -14.73 2.94
C VAL A 205 10.57 -16.06 3.69
N ALA A 206 9.38 -16.38 4.18
CA ALA A 206 9.04 -17.72 4.66
C ALA A 206 8.73 -18.59 3.43
N ASP A 207 9.63 -19.51 3.10
CA ASP A 207 9.71 -20.22 1.82
C ASP A 207 9.38 -21.71 1.94
N TYR A 208 8.40 -22.04 2.79
CA TYR A 208 7.92 -23.40 3.02
C TYR A 208 9.04 -24.35 3.43
N TYR A 209 9.33 -25.39 2.64
CA TYR A 209 10.39 -26.37 2.88
C TYR A 209 11.82 -25.82 2.72
N SER A 210 11.99 -24.59 2.19
CA SER A 210 13.30 -23.93 2.12
C SER A 210 13.56 -23.02 3.33
N GLY A 211 12.68 -23.03 4.33
CA GLY A 211 12.82 -22.24 5.55
C GLY A 211 12.79 -20.74 5.31
N LEU A 212 13.70 -20.00 5.95
CA LEU A 212 13.84 -18.55 5.82
C LEU A 212 14.80 -18.21 4.68
N GLN A 213 14.34 -17.43 3.71
CA GLN A 213 15.18 -16.82 2.68
C GLN A 213 15.37 -15.33 2.97
N ILE A 214 16.57 -14.80 2.80
CA ILE A 214 16.90 -13.38 2.96
C ILE A 214 17.34 -12.85 1.60
N ILE A 215 16.52 -12.02 0.97
CA ILE A 215 16.73 -11.49 -0.37
C ILE A 215 17.17 -10.03 -0.26
N ASP A 216 18.30 -9.68 -0.85
CA ASP A 216 18.75 -8.30 -1.05
C ASP A 216 17.91 -7.66 -2.16
N ILE A 217 17.15 -6.62 -1.77
CA ILE A 217 16.25 -5.84 -2.63
C ILE A 217 16.76 -4.40 -2.79
N SER A 218 18.05 -4.12 -2.51
CA SER A 218 18.63 -2.79 -2.70
C SER A 218 18.49 -2.29 -4.15
N ASN A 219 18.45 -3.21 -5.11
CA ASN A 219 18.00 -2.95 -6.47
C ASN A 219 16.73 -3.76 -6.77
N PRO A 220 15.54 -3.13 -6.77
CA PRO A 220 14.27 -3.85 -6.95
C PRO A 220 14.10 -4.47 -8.34
N THR A 221 14.87 -4.02 -9.35
CA THR A 221 14.86 -4.61 -10.70
C THR A 221 15.68 -5.89 -10.82
N THR A 222 16.62 -6.11 -9.89
CA THR A 222 17.52 -7.26 -9.89
C THR A 222 17.79 -7.76 -8.46
N PRO A 223 16.78 -8.29 -7.75
CA PRO A 223 16.98 -8.79 -6.40
C PRO A 223 17.92 -10.01 -6.38
N THR A 224 18.62 -10.24 -5.27
CA THR A 224 19.58 -11.35 -5.14
C THR A 224 19.48 -12.05 -3.78
N LEU A 225 19.74 -13.36 -3.71
CA LEU A 225 19.79 -14.06 -2.42
C LEU A 225 20.99 -13.59 -1.60
N LYS A 226 20.72 -13.08 -0.40
CA LYS A 226 21.75 -12.68 0.57
C LYS A 226 22.20 -13.85 1.44
N GLY A 227 21.25 -14.66 1.89
CA GLY A 227 21.47 -15.81 2.75
C GLY A 227 20.16 -16.53 3.04
N ASN A 228 20.24 -17.68 3.71
CA ASN A 228 19.06 -18.47 4.07
C ASN A 228 19.33 -19.29 5.32
N TYR A 229 18.25 -19.73 5.97
CA TYR A 229 18.26 -20.68 7.06
C TYR A 229 17.20 -21.74 6.81
N ASP A 230 17.62 -23.00 6.67
CA ASP A 230 16.72 -24.13 6.55
C ASP A 230 16.08 -24.45 7.91
N THR A 231 14.78 -24.19 8.04
CA THR A 231 14.02 -24.49 9.26
C THR A 231 13.58 -25.94 9.27
N SER A 232 13.33 -26.53 10.44
CA SER A 232 12.95 -27.95 10.53
C SER A 232 11.53 -28.24 10.01
N GLY A 233 10.71 -27.21 9.88
CA GLY A 233 9.29 -27.28 9.54
C GLY A 233 8.96 -26.82 8.13
N ARG A 234 7.82 -26.12 8.04
CA ARG A 234 7.37 -25.43 6.84
C ARG A 234 7.18 -23.97 7.21
N ALA A 235 8.07 -23.10 6.74
CA ALA A 235 7.97 -21.69 7.03
C ALA A 235 6.75 -21.08 6.31
N LEU A 236 5.79 -20.57 7.08
CA LEU A 236 4.54 -20.00 6.57
C LEU A 236 4.41 -18.49 6.84
N GLY A 237 4.91 -18.04 7.97
CA GLY A 237 4.89 -16.64 8.36
C GLY A 237 6.24 -16.22 8.93
N VAL A 238 6.62 -14.96 8.70
CA VAL A 238 7.85 -14.39 9.24
C VAL A 238 7.58 -12.99 9.78
N GLN A 239 8.17 -12.67 10.93
CA GLN A 239 8.36 -11.30 11.34
C GLN A 239 9.79 -11.05 11.83
N VAL A 240 10.39 -9.95 11.40
CA VAL A 240 11.68 -9.44 11.82
C VAL A 240 11.52 -8.33 12.85
N VAL A 241 12.21 -8.48 13.99
CA VAL A 241 12.32 -7.47 15.04
C VAL A 241 13.78 -7.39 15.49
N GLY A 242 14.41 -6.24 15.26
CA GLY A 242 15.84 -6.05 15.53
C GLY A 242 16.69 -7.05 14.74
N ASN A 243 17.51 -7.83 15.43
CA ASN A 243 18.41 -8.81 14.84
C ASN A 243 17.81 -10.21 14.73
N TYR A 244 16.49 -10.37 14.92
CA TYR A 244 15.85 -11.69 14.93
C TYR A 244 14.73 -11.76 13.90
N ALA A 245 14.70 -12.88 13.17
CA ALA A 245 13.55 -13.32 12.39
C ALA A 245 12.80 -14.40 13.18
N TYR A 246 11.53 -14.14 13.48
CA TYR A 246 10.58 -15.03 14.11
C TYR A 246 9.78 -15.70 12.99
N VAL A 247 9.86 -17.02 12.88
CA VAL A 247 9.23 -17.78 11.80
C VAL A 247 8.19 -18.73 12.39
N ALA A 248 6.94 -18.58 11.95
CA ALA A 248 5.90 -19.58 12.17
C ALA A 248 6.15 -20.75 11.21
N ASP A 249 6.58 -21.88 11.75
CA ASP A 249 7.20 -22.99 11.02
C ASP A 249 6.33 -24.26 11.05
N TYR A 250 5.01 -24.07 10.98
CA TYR A 250 4.00 -25.13 10.91
C TYR A 250 4.15 -26.13 12.07
N TYR A 251 4.52 -27.40 11.81
CA TYR A 251 4.66 -28.43 12.85
C TYR A 251 5.90 -28.28 13.74
N SER A 252 6.81 -27.35 13.42
CA SER A 252 7.96 -27.03 14.28
C SER A 252 7.68 -25.81 15.18
N GLY A 253 6.44 -25.32 15.21
CA GLY A 253 6.03 -24.18 16.02
C GLY A 253 6.73 -22.87 15.65
N LEU A 254 7.23 -22.15 16.66
CA LEU A 254 7.92 -20.88 16.48
C LEU A 254 9.45 -21.09 16.43
N GLN A 255 10.09 -20.62 15.37
CA GLN A 255 11.55 -20.58 15.24
C GLN A 255 12.05 -19.14 15.43
N ILE A 256 13.15 -18.95 16.16
CA ILE A 256 13.78 -17.64 16.39
C ILE A 256 15.19 -17.70 15.80
N ILE A 257 15.41 -16.99 14.70
CA ILE A 257 16.63 -17.02 13.91
C ILE A 257 17.37 -15.70 14.09
N ASP A 258 18.63 -15.76 14.53
CA ASP A 258 19.55 -14.62 14.56
C ASP A 258 19.99 -14.29 13.14
N ILE A 259 19.66 -13.07 12.71
CA ILE A 259 19.95 -12.50 11.39
C ILE A 259 20.93 -11.33 11.50
N SER A 260 21.67 -11.20 12.62
CA SER A 260 22.71 -10.17 12.79
C SER A 260 23.74 -10.19 11.65
N ASN A 261 24.02 -11.38 11.11
CA ASN A 261 24.70 -11.54 9.83
C ASN A 261 23.74 -12.16 8.79
N PRO A 262 23.19 -11.37 7.84
CA PRO A 262 22.19 -11.87 6.90
C PRO A 262 22.75 -12.87 5.88
N THR A 263 24.08 -13.00 5.74
CA THR A 263 24.67 -14.03 4.87
C THR A 263 24.79 -15.39 5.55
N THR A 264 24.74 -15.43 6.88
CA THR A 264 24.90 -16.65 7.68
C THR A 264 23.96 -16.61 8.90
N PRO A 265 22.64 -16.63 8.68
CA PRO A 265 21.67 -16.67 9.78
C PRO A 265 21.83 -17.95 10.60
N THR A 266 21.47 -17.90 11.89
CA THR A 266 21.62 -19.05 12.81
C THR A 266 20.41 -19.18 13.73
N LEU A 267 20.01 -20.41 14.09
CA LEU A 267 18.94 -20.61 15.06
C LEU A 267 19.38 -20.14 16.45
N LYS A 268 18.61 -19.22 17.02
CA LYS A 268 18.81 -18.70 18.38
C LYS A 268 18.02 -19.50 19.41
N GLY A 269 16.80 -19.89 19.05
CA GLY A 269 15.88 -20.64 19.91
C GLY A 269 14.62 -21.06 19.15
N ASN A 270 13.80 -21.90 19.77
CA ASN A 270 12.49 -22.28 19.24
C ASN A 270 11.50 -22.51 20.38
N TYR A 271 10.23 -22.57 20.04
CA TYR A 271 9.16 -22.98 20.92
C TYR A 271 8.19 -23.89 20.15
N ASP A 272 8.05 -25.12 20.63
CA ASP A 272 7.10 -26.08 20.09
C ASP A 272 5.68 -25.68 20.48
N THR A 273 4.89 -25.26 19.50
CA THR A 273 3.48 -24.93 19.70
C THR A 273 2.65 -26.21 19.67
N SER A 274 1.62 -26.29 20.49
CA SER A 274 0.73 -27.46 20.57
C SER A 274 -0.01 -27.83 19.27
N GLY A 275 -0.02 -26.97 18.25
CA GLY A 275 -0.52 -27.27 16.91
C GLY A 275 0.36 -26.69 15.80
N TYR A 276 -0.27 -26.41 14.66
CA TYR A 276 0.43 -25.87 13.50
C TYR A 276 0.48 -24.34 13.55
N ALA A 277 1.69 -23.78 13.57
CA ALA A 277 1.90 -22.33 13.52
C ALA A 277 1.79 -21.79 12.09
N TYR A 278 0.88 -20.83 11.85
CA TYR A 278 0.65 -20.23 10.53
C TYR A 278 1.17 -18.80 10.40
N GLY A 279 1.12 -18.04 11.49
CA GLY A 279 1.50 -16.64 11.51
C GLY A 279 2.07 -16.27 12.86
N VAL A 280 2.92 -15.25 12.87
CA VAL A 280 3.55 -14.72 14.08
C VAL A 280 3.50 -13.20 14.04
N GLN A 281 3.14 -12.60 15.18
CA GLN A 281 3.29 -11.17 15.43
C GLN A 281 4.05 -10.96 16.75
N VAL A 282 5.04 -10.09 16.78
CA VAL A 282 5.91 -9.80 17.93
C VAL A 282 5.63 -8.38 18.39
N VAL A 283 5.30 -8.24 19.67
CA VAL A 283 5.05 -6.95 20.33
C VAL A 283 5.75 -6.95 21.68
N GLY A 284 6.73 -6.08 21.85
CA GLY A 284 7.56 -6.04 23.06
C GLY A 284 8.26 -7.37 23.31
N ASN A 285 8.01 -7.98 24.47
CA ASN A 285 8.62 -9.25 24.88
C ASN A 285 7.76 -10.47 24.55
N TYR A 286 6.75 -10.34 23.68
CA TYR A 286 5.83 -11.44 23.37
C TYR A 286 5.73 -11.72 21.87
N ALA A 287 5.73 -12.99 21.52
CA ALA A 287 5.33 -13.51 20.22
C ALA A 287 3.92 -14.08 20.29
N TYR A 288 3.03 -13.56 19.45
CA TYR A 288 1.64 -13.95 19.26
C TYR A 288 1.57 -14.85 18.04
N VAL A 289 1.34 -16.14 18.26
CA VAL A 289 1.36 -17.16 17.21
C VAL A 289 -0.06 -17.66 16.96
N ALA A 290 -0.51 -17.55 15.71
CA ALA A 290 -1.76 -18.16 15.25
C ALA A 290 -1.53 -19.67 15.06
N ASP A 291 -2.17 -20.47 15.90
CA ASP A 291 -1.99 -21.92 16.02
C ASP A 291 -3.32 -22.65 15.75
N SER A 292 -3.33 -23.65 14.87
CA SER A 292 -4.59 -24.31 14.47
C SER A 292 -5.38 -24.94 15.61
N TYR A 293 -4.71 -25.49 16.62
CA TYR A 293 -5.38 -26.26 17.68
C TYR A 293 -5.62 -25.41 18.92
N SER A 294 -4.78 -24.40 19.14
CA SER A 294 -4.77 -23.58 20.34
C SER A 294 -5.38 -22.19 20.11
N GLY A 295 -5.69 -21.85 18.86
CA GLY A 295 -6.15 -20.53 18.45
C GLY A 295 -5.00 -19.52 18.44
N LEU A 296 -4.77 -18.88 19.58
CA LEU A 296 -3.71 -17.90 19.77
C LEU A 296 -2.80 -18.34 20.91
N GLN A 297 -1.50 -18.50 20.64
CA GLN A 297 -0.49 -18.68 21.67
C GLN A 297 0.29 -17.39 21.90
N ILE A 298 0.49 -17.01 23.16
CA ILE A 298 1.32 -15.87 23.54
C ILE A 298 2.56 -16.42 24.22
N ILE A 299 3.69 -16.30 23.56
CA ILE A 299 4.98 -16.85 23.97
C ILE A 299 5.86 -15.70 24.45
N ASP A 300 6.35 -15.80 25.69
CA ASP A 300 7.34 -14.87 26.22
C ASP A 300 8.68 -15.10 25.52
N ILE A 301 9.24 -14.06 24.93
CA ILE A 301 10.51 -14.05 24.18
C ILE A 301 11.53 -13.09 24.81
N SER A 302 11.33 -12.70 26.07
CA SER A 302 12.27 -11.85 26.82
C SER A 302 13.69 -12.41 26.86
N ASN A 303 13.82 -13.74 26.76
CA ASN A 303 15.09 -14.41 26.47
C ASN A 303 14.98 -15.30 25.22
N PRO A 304 15.45 -14.82 24.04
CA PRO A 304 15.29 -15.54 22.78
C PRO A 304 16.11 -16.85 22.69
N THR A 305 17.06 -17.11 23.59
CA THR A 305 17.80 -18.39 23.60
C THR A 305 17.02 -19.54 24.23
N THR A 306 16.08 -19.23 25.12
CA THR A 306 15.30 -20.21 25.89
C THR A 306 13.96 -19.57 26.25
N PRO A 307 12.99 -19.53 25.31
CA PRO A 307 11.63 -19.13 25.65
C PRO A 307 11.12 -20.03 26.79
N PRO A 308 10.50 -19.48 27.86
CA PRO A 308 9.95 -20.30 28.93
C PRO A 308 8.93 -21.29 28.37
N SER A 309 8.94 -22.53 28.88
CA SER A 309 8.10 -23.65 28.42
C SER A 309 6.60 -23.49 28.67
N ARG A 310 6.13 -22.29 29.05
CA ARG A 310 4.73 -21.99 29.32
C ARG A 310 4.31 -20.76 28.50
N ALA A 311 3.56 -21.00 27.43
CA ALA A 311 2.78 -19.95 26.79
C ALA A 311 1.67 -19.44 27.74
N ILE A 312 1.38 -18.15 27.69
CA ILE A 312 0.18 -17.58 28.32
C ILE A 312 -0.99 -17.87 27.36
N ILE A 313 -1.76 -18.91 27.67
CA ILE A 313 -2.98 -19.23 26.91
C ILE A 313 -4.11 -18.36 27.46
N ILE A 314 -4.47 -17.30 26.75
CA ILE A 314 -5.70 -16.55 27.04
C ILE A 314 -6.86 -17.34 26.41
N HIS A 315 -7.60 -18.09 27.24
CA HIS A 315 -8.87 -18.67 26.80
C HIS A 315 -9.86 -17.53 26.54
N LEU A 316 -10.11 -17.21 25.27
CA LEU A 316 -11.27 -16.42 24.88
C LEU A 316 -12.50 -17.33 24.95
N THR A 317 -13.08 -17.46 26.14
CA THR A 317 -14.44 -18.00 26.27
C THR A 317 -15.39 -17.11 25.50
N LYS A 318 -16.14 -17.69 24.55
CA LYS A 318 -17.21 -17.01 23.82
C LYS A 318 -18.11 -16.26 24.81
N LEU A 319 -18.31 -14.97 24.57
CA LEU A 319 -19.38 -14.17 25.17
C LEU A 319 -20.75 -14.70 24.73
#